data_AF-A0A542ICB6-F1
#
_entry.id   AF-A0A542ICB6-F1
#
_cell.length_a   1.000
_cell.length_b   1.000
_cell.length_c   1.000
_cell.angle_alpha   90.00
_cell.angle_beta   90.00
_cell.angle_gamma   90.00
#
_symmetry.space_group_name_H-M   'P 1'
#
loop_
_entity.id
_entity.type
_entity.pdbx_description
1 polymer ?
#
loop_
_entity_poly.entity_id
_entity_poly.type
_entity_poly.pdbx_seq_one_letter_code
_entity_poly.pdbx_strand_id
1 'polypeptide(L)'
;MPRLIRPNLPPDVEAAVRFMGNRAQANVLRQLAILGPSTIGQLQAELDIGRPSLNRHLETLEDDGLIETDPPRGVRQGRDVTYTVQPRRIRSLARTYLDYVEGN
;
A
#
# COMPACT_ATOMS: atom_id res chain seq x y z
N MET A 1 -24.81 4.49 -11.41
CA MET A 1 -23.73 4.64 -10.41
C MET A 1 -23.32 6.10 -10.35
N PRO A 2 -23.12 6.69 -9.15
CA PRO A 2 -22.62 8.06 -9.06
C PRO A 2 -21.25 8.16 -9.73
N ARG A 3 -21.01 9.26 -10.46
CA ARG A 3 -19.75 9.50 -11.14
C ARG A 3 -18.69 9.87 -10.11
N LEU A 4 -17.60 9.10 -10.07
CA LEU A 4 -16.44 9.44 -9.26
C LEU A 4 -15.76 10.67 -9.86
N ILE A 5 -15.73 11.78 -9.12
CA ILE A 5 -14.98 12.97 -9.50
C ILE A 5 -13.50 12.72 -9.22
N ARG A 6 -12.65 12.94 -10.22
CA ARG A 6 -11.20 12.84 -10.11
C ARG A 6 -10.59 14.19 -10.51
N PRO A 7 -10.29 15.07 -9.53
CA PRO A 7 -9.53 16.28 -9.81
C PRO A 7 -8.13 15.93 -10.29
N ASN A 8 -7.49 16.82 -11.03
CA ASN A 8 -6.09 16.67 -11.42
C ASN A 8 -5.20 16.98 -10.21
N LEU A 9 -4.74 15.94 -9.52
CA LEU A 9 -3.90 16.05 -8.32
C LEU A 9 -2.44 15.76 -8.67
N PRO A 10 -1.47 16.36 -7.96
CA PRO A 10 -0.09 15.88 -8.01
C PRO A 10 -0.02 14.37 -7.68
N PRO A 11 0.83 13.58 -8.35
CA PRO A 11 0.85 12.12 -8.20
C PRO A 11 0.98 11.63 -6.75
N ASP A 12 1.84 12.26 -5.96
CA ASP A 12 2.04 11.91 -4.55
C ASP A 12 0.83 12.29 -3.67
N VAL A 13 0.11 13.37 -4.01
CA VAL A 13 -1.15 13.72 -3.34
C VAL A 13 -2.23 12.69 -3.67
N GLU A 14 -2.32 12.26 -4.93
CA GLU A 14 -3.27 11.21 -5.35
C GLU A 14 -2.99 9.88 -4.63
N ALA A 15 -1.72 9.47 -4.56
CA ALA A 15 -1.31 8.28 -3.82
C ALA A 15 -1.65 8.40 -2.33
N ALA A 16 -1.37 9.56 -1.73
CA ALA A 16 -1.68 9.84 -0.33
C ALA A 16 -3.19 9.73 -0.02
N VAL A 17 -4.04 10.37 -0.83
CA VAL A 17 -5.50 10.29 -0.71
C VAL A 17 -6.00 8.85 -0.87
N ARG A 18 -5.46 8.12 -1.86
CA ARG A 18 -5.84 6.73 -2.13
C ARG A 18 -5.59 5.83 -0.92
N PHE A 19 -4.37 5.79 -0.38
CA PHE A 19 -4.05 4.84 0.69
C PHE A 19 -4.68 5.26 2.04
N MET A 20 -4.73 6.56 2.36
CA MET A 20 -5.36 7.04 3.60
C MET A 20 -6.88 6.83 3.59
N GLY A 21 -7.52 6.92 2.43
CA GLY A 21 -8.95 6.65 2.26
C GLY A 21 -9.31 5.17 2.25
N ASN A 22 -8.34 4.25 2.12
CA ASN A 22 -8.60 2.82 1.93
C ASN A 22 -8.34 2.02 3.22
N ARG A 23 -9.42 1.70 3.93
CA ARG A 23 -9.39 0.95 5.20
C ARG A 23 -8.73 -0.43 5.07
N ALA A 24 -8.90 -1.12 3.94
CA ALA A 24 -8.31 -2.43 3.74
C ALA A 24 -6.79 -2.32 3.56
N GLN A 25 -6.31 -1.36 2.76
CA GLN A 25 -4.88 -1.09 2.61
C GLN A 25 -4.23 -0.65 3.93
N ALA A 26 -4.91 0.21 4.70
CA ALA A 26 -4.45 0.62 6.02
C ALA A 26 -4.30 -0.58 6.97
N ASN A 27 -5.26 -1.51 6.96
CA ASN A 27 -5.18 -2.72 7.78
C ASN A 27 -4.03 -3.66 7.33
N VAL A 28 -3.84 -3.84 6.01
CA VAL A 28 -2.71 -4.61 5.46
C VAL A 28 -1.37 -4.01 5.91
N LEU A 29 -1.18 -2.70 5.77
CA LEU A 29 0.04 -2.01 6.19
C LEU A 29 0.27 -2.14 7.70
N ARG A 30 -0.79 -1.97 8.50
CA ARG A 30 -0.71 -2.14 9.96
C ARG A 30 -0.24 -3.55 10.32
N GLN A 31 -0.85 -4.58 9.73
CA GLN A 31 -0.52 -5.96 10.07
C GLN A 31 0.88 -6.33 9.60
N LEU A 32 1.28 -5.88 8.40
CA LEU A 32 2.64 -6.09 7.92
C LEU A 32 3.68 -5.36 8.80
N ALA A 33 3.36 -4.18 9.32
CA ALA A 33 4.24 -3.47 10.26
C ALA A 33 4.39 -4.19 11.62
N ILE A 34 3.35 -4.90 12.07
CA ILE A 34 3.36 -5.69 13.31
C ILE A 34 4.17 -6.98 13.15
N LEU A 35 3.92 -7.72 12.06
CA LEU A 35 4.58 -8.99 11.78
C LEU A 35 6.04 -8.82 11.36
N GLY A 36 6.37 -7.66 10.77
CA GLY A 36 7.63 -7.46 10.06
C GLY A 36 7.59 -8.11 8.66
N PRO A 37 8.75 -8.29 8.01
CA PRO A 37 8.84 -8.89 6.68
C PRO A 37 8.08 -10.22 6.61
N SER A 38 7.07 -10.30 5.73
CA SER A 38 6.13 -11.42 5.71
C SER A 38 5.76 -11.82 4.30
N THR A 39 5.50 -13.11 4.10
CA THR A 39 4.92 -13.65 2.87
C THR A 39 3.42 -13.37 2.79
N ILE A 40 2.84 -13.54 1.60
CA ILE A 40 1.39 -13.45 1.42
C ILE A 40 0.63 -14.49 2.25
N GLY A 41 1.18 -15.68 2.44
CA GLY A 41 0.54 -16.74 3.23
C GLY A 41 0.43 -16.35 4.71
N GLN A 42 1.48 -15.75 5.27
CA GLN A 42 1.49 -15.24 6.63
C GLN A 42 0.50 -14.08 6.80
N LEU A 43 0.48 -13.13 5.86
CA LEU A 43 -0.51 -12.05 5.88
C LEU A 43 -1.95 -12.54 5.78
N GLN A 44 -2.20 -13.57 4.97
CA GLN A 44 -3.54 -14.15 4.80
C GLN A 44 -4.01 -14.91 6.05
N ALA A 45 -3.11 -15.47 6.85
CA ALA A 45 -3.46 -16.11 8.11
C ALA A 45 -3.96 -15.10 9.17
N GLU A 46 -3.53 -13.85 9.04
CA GLU A 46 -3.80 -12.78 10.02
C GLU A 46 -4.91 -11.81 9.57
N LEU A 47 -5.18 -11.75 8.26
CA LEU A 47 -6.16 -10.85 7.67
C LEU A 47 -7.40 -11.62 7.23
N ASP A 48 -8.58 -11.16 7.64
CA ASP A 48 -9.87 -11.62 7.10
C ASP A 48 -10.14 -11.03 5.70
N ILE A 49 -9.22 -11.29 4.76
CA ILE A 49 -9.26 -10.81 3.38
C ILE A 49 -8.93 -11.98 2.45
N GLY A 50 -9.83 -12.25 1.49
CA GLY A 50 -9.58 -13.27 0.47
C GLY A 50 -8.33 -12.98 -0.37
N ARG A 51 -7.58 -14.04 -0.72
CA ARG A 51 -6.30 -13.94 -1.44
C ARG A 51 -6.32 -13.06 -2.71
N PRO A 52 -7.36 -13.09 -3.57
CA PRO A 52 -7.43 -12.20 -4.73
C PRO A 52 -7.48 -10.71 -4.37
N SER A 53 -8.18 -10.36 -3.29
CA SER A 53 -8.24 -8.97 -2.80
C SER A 53 -6.95 -8.56 -2.13
N LEU A 54 -6.34 -9.45 -1.33
CA LEU A 54 -5.04 -9.20 -0.71
C LEU A 54 -3.96 -8.94 -1.77
N ASN A 55 -3.90 -9.75 -2.83
CA ASN A 55 -3.01 -9.53 -3.97
C ASN A 55 -3.18 -8.12 -4.55
N ARG A 56 -4.40 -7.71 -4.90
CA ARG A 56 -4.65 -6.37 -5.46
C ARG A 56 -4.21 -5.24 -4.52
N HIS A 57 -4.43 -5.40 -3.22
CA HIS A 57 -3.97 -4.42 -2.24
C HIS A 57 -2.45 -4.36 -2.18
N LEU A 58 -1.75 -5.49 -2.14
CA LEU A 58 -0.29 -5.55 -2.15
C LEU A 58 0.30 -4.97 -3.44
N GLU A 59 -0.32 -5.24 -4.60
CA GLU A 59 0.09 -4.64 -5.86
C GLU A 59 -0.02 -3.11 -5.82
N THR A 60 -1.17 -2.59 -5.40
CA THR A 60 -1.36 -1.13 -5.32
C THR A 60 -0.41 -0.48 -4.31
N LEU A 61 -0.17 -1.14 -3.17
CA LEU A 61 0.76 -0.66 -2.15
C LEU A 61 2.22 -0.68 -2.65
N GLU A 62 2.60 -1.68 -3.43
CA GLU A 62 3.92 -1.78 -4.07
C GLU A 62 4.10 -0.68 -5.12
N ASP A 63 3.08 -0.46 -5.97
CA ASP A 63 3.08 0.60 -6.98
C ASP A 63 3.23 2.00 -6.34
N ASP A 64 2.68 2.19 -5.14
CA ASP A 64 2.79 3.44 -4.37
C ASP A 64 4.10 3.57 -3.58
N GLY A 65 4.94 2.53 -3.61
CA GLY A 65 6.18 2.41 -2.84
C GLY A 65 5.97 2.30 -1.32
N LEU A 66 4.75 2.01 -0.89
CA LEU A 66 4.38 1.86 0.52
C LEU A 66 4.89 0.54 1.11
N ILE A 67 5.14 -0.44 0.25
CA ILE A 67 5.82 -1.69 0.56
C ILE A 67 6.91 -1.98 -0.48
N GLU A 68 7.90 -2.76 -0.09
CA GLU A 68 8.93 -3.33 -0.96
C GLU A 68 8.79 -4.85 -0.97
N THR A 69 9.25 -5.49 -2.06
CA THR A 69 9.21 -6.94 -2.20
C THR A 69 10.58 -7.53 -2.46
N ASP A 70 10.83 -8.69 -1.85
CA ASP A 70 12.01 -9.52 -2.12
C ASP A 70 11.57 -10.95 -2.46
N PRO A 71 11.84 -11.46 -3.68
CA PRO A 71 12.49 -10.77 -4.78
C PRO A 71 11.59 -9.70 -5.44
N PRO A 72 12.18 -8.65 -6.04
CA PRO A 72 11.40 -7.57 -6.65
C PRO A 72 10.55 -8.07 -7.82
N ARG A 73 9.51 -7.29 -8.16
CA ARG A 73 8.65 -7.58 -9.30
C ARG A 73 9.47 -7.76 -10.58
N GLY A 74 9.15 -8.79 -11.37
CA GLY A 74 9.85 -9.12 -12.62
C GLY A 74 10.94 -10.20 -12.49
N VAL A 75 11.41 -10.51 -11.28
CA VAL A 75 12.42 -11.57 -11.03
C VAL A 75 11.95 -12.65 -10.05
N ARG A 76 10.64 -12.72 -9.81
CA ARG A 76 9.97 -13.71 -8.96
C ARG A 76 9.89 -15.08 -9.64
N GLN A 77 11.03 -15.77 -9.80
CA GLN A 77 11.10 -17.09 -10.44
C GLN A 77 10.68 -18.22 -9.49
N GLY A 78 9.38 -18.32 -9.18
CA GLY A 78 8.84 -19.38 -8.31
C GLY A 78 9.29 -19.32 -6.85
N ARG A 79 9.91 -18.21 -6.44
CA ARG A 79 10.32 -17.95 -5.05
C ARG A 79 9.19 -17.30 -4.28
N ASP A 80 9.12 -17.60 -2.99
CA ASP A 80 8.24 -16.89 -2.09
C ASP A 80 8.63 -15.42 -2.03
N VAL A 81 7.63 -14.55 -2.11
CA VAL A 81 7.79 -13.10 -2.06
C VAL A 81 7.58 -12.64 -0.63
N THR A 82 8.60 -11.99 -0.08
CA THR A 82 8.53 -11.31 1.21
C THR A 82 8.18 -9.86 0.99
N TYR A 83 7.17 -9.36 1.69
CA TYR A 83 6.72 -7.98 1.66
C TYR A 83 7.26 -7.26 2.90
N THR A 84 7.70 -6.01 2.74
CA THR A 84 8.20 -5.17 3.84
C THR A 84 7.59 -3.78 3.75
N VAL A 85 7.05 -3.25 4.84
CA VAL A 85 6.55 -1.87 4.87
C VAL A 85 7.70 -0.88 4.67
N GLN A 86 7.41 0.25 4.00
CA GLN A 86 8.32 1.39 3.86
C GLN A 86 7.85 2.59 4.70
N PRO A 87 8.17 2.66 6.02
CA PRO A 87 7.69 3.74 6.90
C PRO A 87 8.12 5.14 6.46
N ARG A 88 9.27 5.25 5.77
CA ARG A 88 9.74 6.53 5.21
C ARG A 88 8.79 7.03 4.13
N ARG A 89 8.33 6.17 3.22
CA ARG A 89 7.37 6.55 2.16
C ARG A 89 6.00 6.92 2.75
N ILE A 90 5.50 6.16 3.74
CA ILE A 90 4.25 6.49 4.44
C ILE A 90 4.30 7.90 5.03
N ARG A 91 5.36 8.22 5.78
CA ARG A 91 5.54 9.55 6.38
C ARG A 91 5.66 10.66 5.34
N SER A 92 6.37 10.39 4.23
CA SER A 92 6.49 11.34 3.12
C SER A 92 5.12 11.67 2.52
N LEU A 93 4.32 10.65 2.19
CA LEU A 93 2.99 10.85 1.59
C LEU A 93 2.01 11.52 2.55
N ALA A 94 2.05 11.18 3.83
CA ALA A 94 1.26 11.86 4.85
C ALA A 94 1.60 13.35 4.93
N ARG A 95 2.88 13.70 4.88
CA ARG A 95 3.33 15.09 4.85
C ARG A 95 2.88 15.82 3.58
N THR A 96 3.07 15.22 2.42
CA THR A 96 2.62 15.79 1.14
C THR A 96 1.12 16.07 1.11
N TYR A 97 0.32 15.19 1.71
CA TYR A 97 -1.12 15.43 1.85
C TYR A 97 -1.42 16.61 2.78
N LEU A 98 -0.73 16.71 3.92
CA LEU A 98 -0.89 17.83 4.84
C LEU A 98 -0.52 19.15 4.15
N ASP A 99 0.65 19.21 3.51
CA ASP A 99 1.11 20.38 2.76
C ASP A 99 0.07 20.79 1.70
N TYR A 100 -0.46 19.83 0.93
CA TYR A 100 -1.50 20.08 -0.07
C TYR A 100 -2.81 20.65 0.51
N VAL A 101 -3.28 20.11 1.64
CA VAL A 101 -4.52 20.57 2.28
C VAL A 101 -4.33 21.94 2.96
N GLU A 102 -3.13 22.23 3.44
CA GLU A 102 -2.76 23.52 4.02
C GLU A 102 -2.47 24.59 2.94
N GLY A 103 -2.27 24.18 1.68
CA GLY A 103 -2.00 25.07 0.55
C GLY A 103 -0.52 25.50 0.44
N ASN A 104 0.39 24.68 0.97
CA ASN A 104 1.85 24.89 0.94
C ASN A 104 2.53 24.20 -0.25
#